data_AF-A0A917SP20-F1
#
_entry.id   AF-A0A917SP20-F1
#
_cell.length_a   1.000
_cell.length_b   1.000
_cell.length_c   1.000
_cell.angle_alpha   90.00
_cell.angle_beta   90.00
_cell.angle_gamma   90.00
#
_symmetry.space_group_name_H-M   'P 1'
#
loop_
_entity.id
_entity.type
_entity.pdbx_description
1 polymer ?
#
loop_
_entity_poly.entity_id
_entity_poly.type
_entity_poly.pdbx_seq_one_letter_code
_entity_poly.pdbx_strand_id
1 'polypeptide(L)' 'MKARVHVMLKSGVLDPQGEAVRHALGSLGFEGVNGVRQGKVIELDLADGTDEATVTEMCEKLLANTVIESYSVEMA' A
#
# COMPACT_ATOMS: atom_id res chain seq x y z
N MET A 1 14.13 7.61 13.81
CA MET A 1 13.96 7.89 12.36
C MET A 1 12.65 7.27 11.91
N LYS A 2 11.95 7.77 10.89
CA LYS A 2 10.71 7.15 10.41
C LYS A 2 10.87 6.64 8.98
N ALA A 3 10.16 5.57 8.66
CA ALA A 3 9.93 5.18 7.27
C ALA A 3 8.46 4.93 7.04
N ARG A 4 7.95 5.35 5.89
CA ARG A 4 6.60 5.06 5.44
C ARG A 4 6.69 4.15 4.22
N VAL A 5 6.05 2.99 4.30
CA VAL A 5 5.96 2.03 3.21
C VAL A 5 4.54 2.05 2.66
N HIS A 6 4.40 2.38 1.38
CA HIS A 6 3.15 2.26 0.64
C HIS A 6 3.14 0.93 -0.09
N VAL A 7 2.11 0.11 0.12
CA VAL A 7 1.95 -1.19 -0.55
C VAL A 7 0.63 -1.18 -1.33
N MET A 8 0.70 -1.43 -2.63
CA MET A 8 -0.44 -1.46 -3.53
C MET A 8 -0.44 -2.75 -4.35
N LEU A 9 -1.62 -3.29 -4.65
CA LEU A 9 -1.75 -4.38 -5.62
C LEU A 9 -1.21 -3.95 -6.99
N LYS A 10 -0.47 -4.84 -7.66
CA LYS A 10 0.07 -4.59 -9.00
C LYS A 10 -1.04 -4.39 -10.03
N SER A 11 -0.73 -3.66 -11.09
CA SER A 11 -1.59 -3.54 -12.27
C SER A 11 -1.98 -4.92 -12.80
N GLY A 12 -3.27 -5.11 -13.06
CA GLY A 12 -3.84 -6.39 -13.51
C GLY A 12 -4.26 -7.34 -12.39
N VAL A 13 -3.87 -7.09 -11.13
CA VAL A 13 -4.40 -7.85 -9.99
C VAL A 13 -5.76 -7.28 -9.59
N LEU A 14 -6.76 -8.16 -9.49
CA LEU A 14 -8.10 -7.80 -9.06
C LEU A 14 -8.09 -7.33 -7.59
N ASP A 15 -8.84 -6.27 -7.30
CA ASP A 15 -9.04 -5.74 -5.96
C ASP A 15 -10.53 -5.76 -5.59
N PRO A 16 -11.02 -6.88 -5.01
CA PRO A 16 -12.40 -7.00 -4.60
C PRO A 16 -12.80 -6.00 -3.51
N GLN A 17 -11.85 -5.57 -2.68
CA GLN A 17 -12.13 -4.62 -1.59
C GLN A 17 -12.30 -3.20 -2.14
N GLY A 18 -11.40 -2.77 -3.03
CA GLY A 18 -11.53 -1.52 -3.76
C GLY A 18 -12.86 -1.45 -4.52
N GLU A 19 -13.26 -2.53 -5.20
CA GLU A 19 -14.54 -2.60 -5.90
C GLU A 19 -15.74 -2.45 -4.96
N ALA A 20 -15.72 -3.12 -3.81
CA ALA A 20 -16.77 -2.99 -2.79
C ALA A 20 -16.86 -1.55 -2.26
N VAL A 21 -15.73 -0.88 -2.03
CA VAL A 21 -15.68 0.52 -1.61
C VAL A 21 -16.24 1.44 -2.71
N ARG A 22 -15.88 1.23 -3.98
CA ARG A 22 -16.43 2.00 -5.11
C ARG A 22 -17.96 1.90 -5.15
N HIS A 23 -18.51 0.69 -5.02
CA HIS A 23 -19.95 0.48 -4.97
C HIS A 23 -20.61 1.20 -3.80
N ALA A 24 -20.04 1.09 -2.60
CA ALA A 24 -20.55 1.78 -1.42
C ALA A 24 -20.56 3.31 -1.60
N LEU A 25 -19.50 3.89 -2.17
CA LEU A 25 -19.43 5.32 -2.49
C LEU A 25 -20.54 5.74 -3.49
N GLY A 26 -20.79 4.93 -4.52
CA GLY A 26 -21.90 5.15 -5.46
C GLY A 26 -23.27 5.14 -4.78
N SER A 27 -23.52 4.17 -3.88
CA SER A 27 -24.77 4.11 -3.10
C SER A 27 -24.96 5.32 -2.17
N LEU A 28 -23.88 5.98 -1.77
CA LEU A 28 -23.91 7.22 -0.97
C LEU A 28 -24.04 8.50 -1.82
N GLY A 29 -24.14 8.38 -3.15
CA GLY A 29 -24.31 9.51 -4.08
C GLY A 29 -23.01 10.09 -4.64
N PHE A 30 -21.85 9.47 -4.39
CA PHE A 30 -20.56 9.92 -4.91
C PHE A 30 -20.27 9.33 -6.31
N GLU A 31 -21.06 9.72 -7.31
CA GLU A 31 -21.00 9.15 -8.68
C GLU A 31 -19.70 9.49 -9.46
N GLY A 32 -18.92 10.47 -9.00
CA GLY A 32 -17.66 10.86 -9.65
C GLY A 32 -16.49 9.88 -9.46
N VAL A 33 -16.66 8.80 -8.68
CA VAL A 33 -15.59 7.85 -8.37
C VAL A 33 -15.59 6.70 -9.39
N ASN A 34 -14.71 6.81 -10.39
CA ASN A 34 -14.61 5.82 -11.47
C ASN A 34 -13.93 4.51 -11.06
N GLY A 35 -13.14 4.52 -9.99
CA GLY A 35 -12.41 3.36 -9.53
C GLY A 35 -11.76 3.62 -8.18
N VAL A 36 -11.60 2.55 -7.40
CA VAL A 36 -10.91 2.57 -6.11
C VAL A 36 -9.90 1.45 -6.12
N ARG A 37 -8.69 1.77 -5.64
CA ARG A 37 -7.68 0.77 -5.29
C ARG A 37 -7.36 0.91 -3.82
N GLN A 38 -7.41 -0.20 -3.12
CA GLN A 38 -7.03 -0.28 -1.73
C GLN A 38 -5.61 -0.84 -1.62
N GLY A 39 -4.89 -0.33 -0.64
CA GLY A 39 -3.56 -0.79 -0.28
C GLY A 39 -3.30 -0.54 1.20
N LYS A 40 -2.02 -0.60 1.58
CA LYS A 40 -1.56 -0.42 2.96
C LYS A 40 -0.58 0.74 3.00
N VAL A 41 -0.65 1.52 4.08
CA VAL A 41 0.41 2.42 4.48
C VAL A 41 0.95 1.90 5.81
N ILE A 42 2.24 1.62 5.87
CA ILE A 42 2.91 1.06 7.04
C ILE A 42 3.92 2.09 7.51
N GLU A 43 3.74 2.60 8.73
CA GLU A 43 4.69 3.50 9.35
C GLU A 43 5.61 2.72 10.29
N LEU A 44 6.90 2.87 10.09
CA LEU A 44 7.94 2.26 10.89
C LEU A 44 8.62 3.35 11.72
N ASP A 45 8.73 3.12 13.02
CA ASP A 45 9.63 3.87 13.90
C ASP A 45 10.94 3.09 14.00
N LEU A 46 12.01 3.69 13.47
CA LEU A 46 13.30 3.04 13.24
C LEU A 46 14.35 3.57 14.21
N ALA A 47 15.18 2.65 14.71
CA ALA A 47 16.39 3.00 15.44
C ALA A 47 17.36 3.79 14.53
N ASP A 48 18.15 4.67 15.14
CA ASP A 48 19.15 5.46 14.43
C ASP A 48 20.16 4.56 13.69
N GLY A 49 20.49 4.94 12.46
CA GLY A 49 21.39 4.17 11.59
C GLY A 49 20.73 3.02 10.84
N THR A 50 19.42 2.80 10.98
CA THR A 50 18.68 1.90 10.09
C THR A 50 18.60 2.52 8.69
N ASP A 51 19.06 1.79 7.68
CA ASP A 51 19.10 2.28 6.30
C ASP A 51 17.90 1.79 5.45
N GLU A 52 17.75 2.39 4.27
CA GLU A 52 16.69 2.04 3.32
C GLU A 52 16.79 0.59 2.82
N ALA A 53 18.02 0.05 2.72
CA ALA A 53 18.25 -1.33 2.31
C ALA A 53 17.63 -2.32 3.31
N THR A 54 17.76 -2.06 4.61
CA THR A 54 17.11 -2.87 5.66
C THR A 54 15.59 -2.80 5.53
N VAL A 55 15.01 -1.61 5.31
CA VAL A 55 13.55 -1.45 5.12
C VAL A 55 13.08 -2.17 3.85
N THR A 56 13.88 -2.14 2.78
CA THR A 56 13.62 -2.87 1.53
C THR A 56 13.56 -4.37 1.79
N GLU A 57 14.50 -4.92 2.56
CA GLU A 57 14.51 -6.33 2.95
C GLU A 57 13.26 -6.71 3.77
N MET A 58 12.81 -5.82 4.68
CA MET A 58 11.55 -6.03 5.40
C MET A 58 10.35 -6.10 4.45
N CYS A 59 10.33 -5.26 3.41
CA CYS A 59 9.27 -5.25 2.41
C CYS A 59 9.22 -6.57 1.62
N GLU A 60 10.37 -7.06 1.17
CA GLU A 60 10.48 -8.29 0.39
C GLU A 60 10.16 -9.54 1.21
N LYS A 61 10.52 -9.55 2.50
CA LYS A 61 10.35 -10.72 3.37
C LYS A 61 8.98 -10.79 4.04
N LEU A 62 8.33 -9.65 4.29
CA LEU A 62 7.13 -9.61 5.13
C LEU A 62 6.09 -8.57 4.70
N LEU A 63 6.48 -7.31 4.51
CA LEU A 63 5.49 -6.23 4.44
C LEU A 63 4.68 -6.23 3.14
N ALA A 64 5.25 -6.76 2.05
CA ALA A 64 4.58 -6.89 0.76
C ALA A 64 4.69 -8.31 0.21
N ASN A 65 3.58 -8.81 -0.34
CA ASN A 65 3.62 -10.00 -1.19
C ASN A 65 4.06 -9.59 -2.60
N THR A 66 5.35 -9.66 -2.88
CA THR A 66 5.97 -9.17 -4.13
C THR A 66 5.50 -9.89 -5.39
N VAL A 67 4.74 -10.99 -5.29
CA VAL A 67 4.08 -11.61 -6.45
C VAL A 67 2.94 -10.72 -6.95
N ILE A 68 2.10 -10.23 -6.05
CA ILE A 68 0.83 -9.54 -6.36
C ILE A 68 0.79 -8.07 -5.93
N GLU A 69 1.71 -7.62 -5.08
CA GLU A 69 1.82 -6.26 -4.57
C GLU A 69 3.15 -5.62 -5.03
N SER A 70 3.12 -4.31 -5.21
CA SER A 70 4.28 -3.43 -5.36
C SER A 70 4.34 -2.49 -4.17
N TYR A 71 5.55 -2.06 -3.79
CA TYR A 71 5.73 -1.12 -2.68
C TYR A 71 6.66 0.03 -3.04
N SER A 72 6.55 1.13 -2.28
CA SER A 72 7.51 2.23 -2.27
C SER A 72 7.84 2.62 -0.83
N VAL A 73 9.09 3.03 -0.60
CA VAL A 73 9.59 3.45 0.72
C VAL A 73 9.88 4.94 0.69
N GLU A 74 9.44 5.65 1.71
CA GLU A 74 9.78 7.06 1.99
C GLU A 74 10.45 7.12 3.35
N MET A 75 11.69 7.61 3.42
CA MET A 75 12.43 7.79 4.66
C MET A 75 12.32 9.24 5.17
N ALA A 76 12.15 9.42 6.48
CA ALA A 76 11.94 10.70 7.15
C ALA A 76 12.73 10.84 8.47
#